data_AF-A0A2S8B5I8-F1
#
_entry.id   AF-A0A2S8B5I8-F1
#
_cell.length_a   1.000
_cell.length_b   1.000
_cell.length_c   1.000
_cell.angle_alpha   90.00
_cell.angle_beta   90.00
_cell.angle_gamma   90.00
#
_symmetry.space_group_name_H-M   'P 1'
#
loop_
_entity.id
_entity.type
_entity.pdbx_description
1 polymer ?
#
loop_
_entity_poly.entity_id
_entity_poly.type
_entity_poly.pdbx_seq_one_letter_code
_entity_poly.pdbx_strand_id
1 'polypeptide(L)'
;MTKAAKLNVAQIDVLRAETLNNLATAREHLAESAYAAALPNGDEKAMLKARDAVNVLELKVQGLAVARKQAEQVEQEEKEASAAASRRANAVQVRLAVAEYMRLLTGLAITLGELQTKVSEAGVAQDMLHHYAFGLAHNEPATMKVRNALVHFGAFGTANFPPLLDKLLRSAPNLAPYMIGGMDRGLSALASVTPEILDEAVIAEADERLRAQFKEAAAARITKE
;
A
#
# COMPACT_ATOMS: atom_id res chain seq x y z
N MET A 1 13.23 24.81 16.13
CA MET A 1 13.40 25.92 15.17
C MET A 1 12.04 26.51 14.88
N THR A 2 11.83 27.78 15.23
CA THR A 2 10.59 28.52 15.00
C THR A 2 10.35 28.61 13.49
N LYS A 3 9.35 27.88 12.99
CA LYS A 3 8.87 28.03 11.61
C LYS A 3 8.37 29.46 11.47
N ALA A 4 9.19 30.35 10.92
CA ALA A 4 8.68 31.58 10.34
C ALA A 4 7.53 31.18 9.40
N ALA A 5 6.35 31.75 9.59
CA ALA A 5 5.19 31.45 8.76
C ALA A 5 5.58 31.66 7.30
N LYS A 6 5.83 30.57 6.56
CA LYS A 6 6.16 30.63 5.14
C LYS A 6 4.90 31.09 4.42
N LEU A 7 4.96 32.27 3.79
CA LEU A 7 3.90 32.75 2.92
C LEU A 7 3.75 31.77 1.74
N ASN A 8 2.52 31.42 1.38
CA ASN A 8 2.26 30.62 0.19
C ASN A 8 2.34 31.49 -1.08
N VAL A 9 2.43 30.86 -2.26
CA VAL A 9 2.59 31.56 -3.55
C VAL A 9 1.48 32.60 -3.75
N ALA A 10 0.23 32.26 -3.43
CA ALA A 10 -0.91 33.16 -3.56
C ALA A 10 -0.80 34.42 -2.67
N GLN A 11 -0.35 34.26 -1.42
CA GLN A 11 -0.11 35.38 -0.51
C GLN A 11 1.02 36.29 -1.02
N ILE A 12 2.07 35.70 -1.61
CA ILE A 12 3.18 36.46 -2.20
C ILE A 12 2.70 37.24 -3.44
N ASP A 13 1.84 36.63 -4.28
CA ASP A 13 1.28 37.29 -5.47
C ASP A 13 0.38 38.47 -5.10
N VAL A 14 -0.44 38.35 -4.04
CA VAL A 14 -1.24 39.46 -3.50
C VAL A 14 -0.34 40.60 -3.02
N LEU A 15 0.65 40.29 -2.18
CA LEU A 15 1.60 41.30 -1.67
C LEU A 15 2.38 41.98 -2.80
N ARG A 16 2.73 41.23 -3.85
CA ARG A 16 3.42 41.76 -5.02
C ARG A 16 2.53 42.70 -5.82
N ALA A 17 1.27 42.35 -6.02
CA ALA A 17 0.29 43.22 -6.69
C ALA A 17 0.07 44.53 -5.91
N GLU A 18 -0.11 44.45 -4.59
CA GLU A 18 -0.22 45.63 -3.72
C GLU A 18 1.05 46.49 -3.78
N THR A 19 2.23 45.88 -3.75
CA THR A 19 3.51 46.60 -3.81
C THR A 19 3.71 47.26 -5.18
N LEU A 20 3.27 46.63 -6.27
CA LEU A 20 3.31 47.21 -7.62
C LEU A 20 2.38 48.42 -7.75
N ASN A 21 1.17 48.36 -7.18
CA ASN A 21 0.26 49.50 -7.13
C ASN A 21 0.88 50.66 -6.34
N ASN A 22 1.44 50.37 -5.15
CA ASN A 22 2.13 51.38 -4.35
C ASN A 22 3.35 51.98 -5.08
N LEU A 23 4.06 51.17 -5.86
CA LEU A 23 5.19 51.62 -6.67
C LEU A 23 4.74 52.56 -7.80
N ALA A 24 3.63 52.27 -8.46
CA ALA A 24 3.05 53.15 -9.48
C ALA A 24 2.71 54.53 -8.87
N THR A 25 2.00 54.56 -7.75
CA THR A 25 1.68 55.82 -7.04
C THR A 25 2.94 56.55 -6.56
N ALA A 26 3.94 55.84 -6.06
CA ALA A 26 5.20 56.46 -5.64
C ALA A 26 6.00 57.06 -6.81
N ARG A 27 5.92 56.46 -8.01
CA ARG A 27 6.52 57.00 -9.23
C ARG A 27 5.81 58.27 -9.72
N GLU A 28 4.50 58.33 -9.61
CA GLU A 28 3.73 59.55 -9.88
C GLU A 28 4.15 60.69 -8.95
N HIS A 29 4.21 60.43 -7.63
CA HIS A 29 4.69 61.42 -6.66
C HIS A 29 6.15 61.84 -6.85
N LEU A 30 7.01 60.92 -7.31
CA LEU A 30 8.38 61.27 -7.68
C LEU A 30 8.41 62.23 -8.89
N ALA A 31 7.57 62.02 -9.90
CA ALA A 31 7.48 62.91 -11.05
C ALA A 31 6.96 64.31 -10.64
N GLU A 32 5.94 64.38 -9.79
CA GLU A 32 5.42 65.63 -9.21
C GLU A 32 6.50 66.35 -8.38
N SER A 33 7.21 65.61 -7.52
CA SER A 33 8.27 66.16 -6.67
C SER A 33 9.49 66.62 -7.47
N ALA A 34 9.83 65.92 -8.56
CA ALA A 34 10.90 66.30 -9.47
C ALA A 34 10.56 67.57 -10.24
N TYR A 35 9.30 67.73 -10.69
CA TYR A 35 8.83 68.96 -11.31
C TYR A 35 8.88 70.14 -10.33
N ALA A 36 8.42 69.95 -9.09
CA ALA A 36 8.46 70.97 -8.05
C ALA A 36 9.90 71.37 -7.67
N ALA A 37 10.83 70.42 -7.64
CA ALA A 37 12.25 70.68 -7.37
C ALA A 37 12.94 71.45 -8.52
N ALA A 38 12.47 71.32 -9.75
CA ALA A 38 13.01 72.04 -10.91
C ALA A 38 12.61 73.55 -10.95
N LEU A 39 11.72 74.00 -10.06
CA LEU A 39 11.34 75.41 -9.95
C LEU A 39 12.44 76.23 -9.23
N PRO A 40 12.51 77.57 -9.43
CA PRO A 40 13.59 78.42 -8.89
C PRO A 40 13.76 78.39 -7.37
N ASN A 41 12.73 78.00 -6.61
CA ASN A 41 12.74 77.84 -5.14
C ASN A 41 12.35 76.40 -4.71
N GLY A 42 12.57 75.42 -5.58
CA GLY A 42 12.15 74.04 -5.37
C GLY A 42 12.87 73.36 -4.20
N ASP A 43 12.17 72.47 -3.49
CA ASP A 43 12.74 71.66 -2.40
C ASP A 43 13.27 70.33 -2.93
N GLU A 44 14.57 70.26 -3.19
CA GLU A 44 15.25 69.02 -3.60
C GLU A 44 15.12 67.88 -2.57
N LYS A 45 14.93 68.18 -1.28
CA LYS A 45 14.81 67.14 -0.24
C LYS A 45 13.53 66.34 -0.39
N ALA A 46 12.44 66.96 -0.84
CA ALA A 46 11.19 66.26 -1.12
C ALA A 46 11.37 65.26 -2.29
N MET A 47 12.09 65.67 -3.35
CA MET A 47 12.40 64.79 -4.48
C MET A 47 13.25 63.59 -4.04
N LEU A 48 14.29 63.80 -3.23
CA LEU A 48 15.15 62.71 -2.74
C LEU A 48 14.38 61.71 -1.87
N LYS A 49 13.49 62.17 -0.99
CA LYS A 49 12.62 61.28 -0.20
C LYS A 49 11.67 60.46 -1.06
N ALA A 50 11.08 61.06 -2.10
CA ALA A 50 10.23 60.34 -3.05
C ALA A 50 11.03 59.29 -3.83
N ARG A 51 12.28 59.60 -4.19
CA ARG A 51 13.19 58.65 -4.85
C ARG A 51 13.54 57.47 -3.95
N ASP A 52 13.84 57.73 -2.67
CA ASP A 52 14.12 56.66 -1.71
C ASP A 52 12.90 55.76 -1.49
N ALA A 53 11.69 56.32 -1.44
CA ALA A 53 10.46 55.55 -1.36
C ALA A 53 10.26 54.62 -2.57
N VAL A 54 10.53 55.12 -3.79
CA VAL A 54 10.50 54.31 -5.02
C VAL A 54 11.53 53.20 -4.95
N ASN A 55 12.79 53.51 -4.61
CA ASN A 55 13.87 52.51 -4.51
C ASN A 55 13.52 51.39 -3.50
N VAL A 56 12.95 51.73 -2.35
CA VAL A 56 12.52 50.75 -1.34
C VAL A 56 11.42 49.86 -1.89
N LEU A 57 10.45 50.40 -2.62
CA LEU A 57 9.36 49.61 -3.21
C LEU A 57 9.88 48.72 -4.36
N GLU A 58 10.81 49.18 -5.17
CA GLU A 58 11.46 48.37 -6.21
C GLU A 58 12.23 47.17 -5.61
N LEU A 59 13.00 47.41 -4.55
CA LEU A 59 13.69 46.36 -3.81
C LEU A 59 12.71 45.36 -3.19
N LYS A 60 11.57 45.83 -2.65
CA LYS A 60 10.51 44.95 -2.14
C LYS A 60 9.90 44.08 -3.24
N VAL A 61 9.62 44.63 -4.42
CA VAL A 61 9.10 43.84 -5.56
C VAL A 61 10.10 42.77 -5.98
N GLN A 62 11.40 43.09 -6.05
CA GLN A 62 12.45 42.12 -6.36
C GLN A 62 12.57 41.03 -5.28
N GLY A 63 12.52 41.42 -4.00
CA GLY A 63 12.53 40.49 -2.87
C GLY A 63 11.33 39.53 -2.89
N LEU A 64 10.14 40.02 -3.21
CA LEU A 64 8.93 39.20 -3.36
C LEU A 64 9.03 38.23 -4.55
N ALA A 65 9.70 38.61 -5.64
CA ALA A 65 9.92 37.70 -6.78
C ALA A 65 10.85 36.52 -6.40
N VAL A 66 11.88 36.77 -5.60
CA VAL A 66 12.77 35.71 -5.06
C VAL A 66 12.00 34.82 -4.09
N ALA A 67 11.23 35.40 -3.17
CA ALA A 67 10.41 34.67 -2.23
C ALA A 67 9.37 33.77 -2.94
N ARG A 68 8.77 34.27 -4.04
CA ARG A 68 7.83 33.49 -4.87
C ARG A 68 8.49 32.24 -5.45
N LYS A 69 9.69 32.38 -6.02
CA LYS A 69 10.44 31.25 -6.59
C LYS A 69 10.81 30.21 -5.52
N GLN A 70 11.20 30.66 -4.33
CA GLN A 70 11.48 29.76 -3.21
C GLN A 70 10.22 29.05 -2.71
N ALA A 71 9.08 29.75 -2.65
CA ALA A 71 7.80 29.17 -2.24
C ALA A 71 7.31 28.12 -3.25
N GLU A 72 7.43 28.38 -4.56
CA GLU A 72 7.11 27.42 -5.61
C GLU A 72 7.98 26.16 -5.49
N GLN A 73 9.29 26.31 -5.30
CA GLN A 73 10.20 25.18 -5.15
C GLN A 73 9.84 24.33 -3.91
N VAL A 74 9.55 24.96 -2.77
CA VAL A 74 9.13 24.24 -1.56
C VAL A 74 7.81 23.52 -1.76
N GLU A 75 6.83 24.15 -2.42
CA GLU A 75 5.54 23.50 -2.73
C GLU A 75 5.73 22.28 -3.65
N GLN A 76 6.66 22.37 -4.61
CA GLN A 76 7.01 21.26 -5.50
C GLN A 76 7.69 20.12 -4.75
N GLU A 77 8.68 20.43 -3.91
CA GLU A 77 9.36 19.46 -3.04
C GLU A 77 8.38 18.80 -2.05
N GLU A 78 7.44 19.56 -1.47
CA GLU A 78 6.40 19.02 -0.59
C GLU A 78 5.41 18.12 -1.33
N LYS A 79 5.01 18.49 -2.56
CA LYS A 79 4.16 17.64 -3.42
C LYS A 79 4.86 16.35 -3.80
N GLU A 80 6.14 16.42 -4.17
CA GLU A 80 6.94 15.24 -4.51
C GLU A 80 7.17 14.34 -3.29
N ALA A 81 7.48 14.92 -2.13
CA ALA A 81 7.64 14.19 -0.87
C ALA A 81 6.33 13.54 -0.43
N SER A 82 5.20 14.24 -0.54
CA SER A 82 3.87 13.70 -0.25
C SER A 82 3.49 12.57 -1.21
N ALA A 83 3.75 12.74 -2.52
CA ALA A 83 3.51 11.71 -3.52
C ALA A 83 4.39 10.48 -3.27
N ALA A 84 5.67 10.67 -2.93
CA ALA A 84 6.58 9.59 -2.57
C ALA A 84 6.13 8.86 -1.30
N ALA A 85 5.69 9.59 -0.27
CA ALA A 85 5.12 9.00 0.94
C ALA A 85 3.85 8.20 0.63
N SER A 86 2.96 8.71 -0.22
CA SER A 86 1.76 8.01 -0.66
C SER A 86 2.08 6.73 -1.45
N ARG A 87 3.09 6.76 -2.33
CA ARG A 87 3.54 5.57 -3.07
C ARG A 87 4.08 4.50 -2.14
N ARG A 88 4.93 4.89 -1.17
CA ARG A 88 5.45 3.98 -0.13
C ARG A 88 4.33 3.36 0.69
N ALA A 89 3.36 4.16 1.15
CA ALA A 89 2.22 3.67 1.92
C ALA A 89 1.41 2.63 1.13
N ASN A 90 1.16 2.88 -0.16
CA ASN A 90 0.50 1.92 -1.04
C ASN A 90 1.33 0.64 -1.22
N ALA A 91 2.64 0.77 -1.43
CA ALA A 91 3.55 -0.37 -1.55
C ALA A 91 3.52 -1.29 -0.32
N VAL A 92 3.52 -0.71 0.89
CA VAL A 92 3.34 -1.45 2.15
C VAL A 92 2.00 -2.19 2.17
N GLN A 93 0.90 -1.52 1.80
CA GLN A 93 -0.43 -2.15 1.76
C GLN A 93 -0.51 -3.33 0.78
N VAL A 94 0.03 -3.17 -0.43
CA VAL A 94 0.08 -4.25 -1.41
C VAL A 94 0.90 -5.43 -0.87
N ARG A 95 2.05 -5.16 -0.24
CA ARG A 95 2.90 -6.21 0.31
C ARG A 95 2.22 -6.97 1.45
N LEU A 96 1.52 -6.26 2.34
CA LEU A 96 0.69 -6.86 3.39
C LEU A 96 -0.41 -7.74 2.81
N ALA A 97 -1.14 -7.26 1.81
CA ALA A 97 -2.21 -8.01 1.15
C ALA A 97 -1.67 -9.29 0.50
N VAL A 98 -0.55 -9.21 -0.22
CA VAL A 98 0.11 -10.39 -0.82
C VAL A 98 0.49 -11.39 0.27
N ALA A 99 1.14 -10.95 1.35
CA ALA A 99 1.52 -11.83 2.45
C ALA A 99 0.30 -12.51 3.11
N GLU A 100 -0.80 -11.78 3.29
CA GLU A 100 -2.03 -12.33 3.84
C GLU A 100 -2.68 -13.37 2.91
N TYR A 101 -2.79 -13.08 1.61
CA TYR A 101 -3.30 -14.04 0.64
C TYR A 101 -2.42 -15.30 0.56
N MET A 102 -1.10 -15.14 0.56
CA MET A 102 -0.16 -16.26 0.58
C MET A 102 -0.33 -17.11 1.83
N ARG A 103 -0.56 -16.48 2.99
CA ARG A 103 -0.87 -17.19 4.25
C ARG A 103 -2.17 -17.98 4.14
N LEU A 104 -3.24 -17.39 3.61
CA LEU A 104 -4.52 -18.07 3.43
C LEU A 104 -4.40 -19.27 2.47
N LEU A 105 -3.71 -19.08 1.34
CA LEU A 105 -3.47 -20.15 0.38
C LEU A 105 -2.61 -21.27 0.98
N THR A 106 -1.61 -20.94 1.79
CA THR A 106 -0.79 -21.91 2.53
C THR A 106 -1.65 -22.70 3.53
N GLY A 107 -2.51 -22.03 4.29
CA GLY A 107 -3.45 -22.68 5.19
C GLY A 107 -4.38 -23.64 4.46
N LEU A 108 -4.96 -23.20 3.33
CA LEU A 108 -5.80 -24.04 2.49
C LEU A 108 -5.05 -25.27 1.95
N ALA A 109 -3.81 -25.09 1.50
CA ALA A 109 -2.99 -26.21 1.02
C ALA A 109 -2.69 -27.24 2.12
N ILE A 110 -2.42 -26.80 3.35
CA ILE A 110 -2.24 -27.70 4.50
C ILE A 110 -3.54 -28.48 4.77
N THR A 111 -4.68 -27.79 4.86
CA THR A 111 -5.99 -28.44 5.08
C THR A 111 -6.32 -29.44 3.97
N LEU A 112 -6.00 -29.13 2.71
CA LEU A 112 -6.17 -30.06 1.60
C LEU A 112 -5.25 -31.28 1.72
N GLY A 113 -4.01 -31.11 2.18
CA GLY A 113 -3.09 -32.22 2.44
C GLY A 113 -3.54 -33.13 3.60
N GLU A 114 -4.07 -32.55 4.68
CA GLU A 114 -4.68 -33.31 5.77
C GLU A 114 -5.91 -34.10 5.30
N LEU A 115 -6.79 -33.45 4.52
CA LEU A 115 -7.93 -34.11 3.90
C LEU A 115 -7.50 -35.26 2.99
N GLN A 116 -6.44 -35.08 2.20
CA GLN A 116 -5.88 -36.13 1.35
C GLN A 116 -5.45 -37.35 2.18
N THR A 117 -4.78 -37.10 3.30
CA THR A 117 -4.32 -38.15 4.19
C THR A 117 -5.50 -38.92 4.78
N LYS A 118 -6.54 -38.21 5.24
CA LYS A 118 -7.76 -38.82 5.79
C LYS A 118 -8.57 -39.61 4.76
N VAL A 119 -8.66 -39.11 3.52
CA VAL A 119 -9.30 -39.83 2.41
C VAL A 119 -8.52 -41.09 2.05
N SER A 120 -7.18 -41.03 2.03
CA SER A 120 -6.32 -42.20 1.80
C SER A 120 -6.48 -43.25 2.90
N GLU A 121 -6.45 -42.84 4.18
CA GLU A 121 -6.71 -43.72 5.33
C GLU A 121 -8.08 -44.39 5.24
N ALA A 122 -9.12 -43.65 4.85
CA ALA A 122 -10.47 -44.19 4.65
C ALA A 122 -10.52 -45.20 3.49
N GLY A 123 -9.79 -44.95 2.39
CA GLY A 123 -9.65 -45.89 1.27
C GLY A 123 -8.96 -47.19 1.69
N VAL A 124 -7.86 -47.11 2.44
CA VAL A 124 -7.18 -48.30 2.98
C VAL A 124 -8.09 -49.07 3.95
N ALA A 125 -8.83 -48.37 4.82
CA ALA A 125 -9.80 -49.00 5.72
C ALA A 125 -10.93 -49.70 4.95
N GLN A 126 -11.40 -49.10 3.85
CA GLN A 126 -12.38 -49.71 2.95
C GLN A 126 -11.84 -50.97 2.29
N ASP A 127 -10.61 -50.94 1.77
CA ASP A 127 -9.95 -52.10 1.16
C ASP A 127 -9.73 -53.23 2.19
N MET A 128 -9.30 -52.88 3.41
CA MET A 128 -9.16 -53.85 4.50
C MET A 128 -10.49 -54.49 4.91
N LEU A 129 -11.57 -53.70 5.02
CA LEU A 129 -12.93 -54.20 5.28
C LEU A 129 -13.43 -55.09 4.15
N HIS A 130 -13.12 -54.73 2.90
CA HIS A 130 -13.47 -55.53 1.72
C HIS A 130 -12.76 -56.89 1.74
N HIS A 131 -11.44 -56.90 1.98
CA HIS A 131 -10.65 -58.12 2.11
C HIS A 131 -11.11 -58.99 3.27
N TYR A 132 -11.41 -58.39 4.43
CA TYR A 132 -11.87 -59.13 5.61
C TYR A 132 -13.26 -59.72 5.39
N ALA A 133 -14.17 -58.99 4.73
CA ALA A 133 -15.49 -59.48 4.38
C ALA A 133 -15.47 -60.57 3.29
N PHE A 134 -14.53 -60.51 2.34
CA PHE A 134 -14.28 -61.61 1.39
C PHE A 134 -13.69 -62.86 2.08
N GLY A 135 -12.81 -62.66 3.06
CA GLY A 135 -12.28 -63.76 3.89
C GLY A 135 -13.35 -64.42 4.77
N LEU A 136 -14.27 -63.64 5.33
CA LEU A 136 -15.45 -64.15 6.06
C LEU A 136 -16.46 -64.84 5.13
N ALA A 137 -16.52 -64.44 3.86
CA ALA A 137 -17.45 -65.02 2.88
C ALA A 137 -17.09 -66.43 2.41
N HIS A 138 -15.92 -66.96 2.79
CA HIS A 138 -15.52 -68.35 2.55
C HIS A 138 -16.07 -69.34 3.59
N ASN A 139 -16.75 -68.86 4.64
CA ASN A 139 -17.54 -69.70 5.55
C ASN A 139 -19.02 -69.35 5.37
N GLU A 140 -19.85 -70.33 5.00
CA GLU A 140 -21.32 -70.21 4.84
C GLU A 140 -22.00 -69.67 6.11
N PRO A 141 -23.34 -69.52 6.20
CA PRO A 141 -24.35 -68.75 5.46
C PRO A 141 -24.45 -67.28 5.94
N ALA A 142 -23.44 -66.77 6.66
CA ALA A 142 -23.38 -65.37 7.12
C ALA A 142 -23.17 -64.34 5.98
N THR A 143 -22.89 -64.84 4.77
CA THR A 143 -22.56 -64.11 3.54
C THR A 143 -23.65 -63.17 3.04
N MET A 144 -24.94 -63.50 3.14
CA MET A 144 -25.98 -62.62 2.58
C MET A 144 -26.18 -61.32 3.37
N LYS A 145 -26.02 -61.32 4.70
CA LYS A 145 -26.13 -60.10 5.52
C LYS A 145 -24.87 -59.23 5.40
N VAL A 146 -23.69 -59.85 5.34
CA VAL A 146 -22.42 -59.14 5.15
C VAL A 146 -22.32 -58.56 3.74
N ARG A 147 -22.78 -59.28 2.71
CA ARG A 147 -22.83 -58.78 1.32
C ARG A 147 -23.80 -57.61 1.15
N ASN A 148 -24.98 -57.64 1.79
CA ASN A 148 -25.90 -56.49 1.78
C ASN A 148 -25.35 -55.28 2.56
N ALA A 149 -24.69 -55.50 3.70
CA ALA A 149 -24.02 -54.43 4.44
C ALA A 149 -22.87 -53.80 3.64
N LEU A 150 -22.08 -54.62 2.92
CA LEU A 150 -21.01 -54.16 2.04
C LEU A 150 -21.51 -53.37 0.83
N VAL A 151 -22.62 -53.78 0.20
CA VAL A 151 -23.24 -53.01 -0.90
C VAL A 151 -23.73 -51.65 -0.40
N HIS A 152 -24.26 -51.57 0.82
CA HIS A 152 -24.65 -50.30 1.43
C HIS A 152 -23.46 -49.42 1.86
N PHE A 153 -22.37 -49.99 2.39
CA PHE A 153 -21.14 -49.24 2.70
C PHE A 153 -20.41 -48.76 1.44
N GLY A 154 -20.34 -49.60 0.40
CA GLY A 154 -19.78 -49.24 -0.90
C GLY A 154 -20.60 -48.16 -1.63
N ALA A 155 -21.91 -48.12 -1.42
CA ALA A 155 -22.78 -47.07 -1.97
C ALA A 155 -22.65 -45.73 -1.22
N PHE A 156 -22.28 -45.73 0.06
CA PHE A 156 -22.13 -44.50 0.87
C PHE A 156 -20.74 -43.86 0.77
N GLY A 157 -19.69 -44.62 0.38
CA GLY A 157 -18.30 -44.14 0.44
C GLY A 157 -17.71 -43.52 -0.85
N THR A 158 -18.19 -43.89 -2.04
CA THR A 158 -17.39 -43.63 -3.27
C THR A 158 -18.16 -43.09 -4.48
N ALA A 159 -19.48 -42.99 -4.45
CA ALA A 159 -20.23 -42.76 -5.70
C ALA A 159 -20.19 -41.32 -6.24
N ASN A 160 -19.96 -40.28 -5.42
CA ASN A 160 -20.15 -38.88 -5.89
C ASN A 160 -19.03 -37.87 -5.55
N PHE A 161 -17.95 -38.28 -4.88
CA PHE A 161 -16.81 -37.41 -4.53
C PHE A 161 -15.46 -37.62 -5.26
N PRO A 162 -15.13 -38.73 -5.97
CA PRO A 162 -13.72 -39.04 -6.23
C PRO A 162 -12.97 -38.22 -7.31
N PRO A 163 -13.46 -38.00 -8.54
CA PRO A 163 -12.55 -37.63 -9.62
C PRO A 163 -12.04 -36.19 -9.56
N LEU A 164 -12.83 -35.27 -9.01
CA LEU A 164 -12.45 -33.87 -8.80
C LEU A 164 -11.58 -33.72 -7.54
N LEU A 165 -11.96 -34.41 -6.45
CA LEU A 165 -11.20 -34.44 -5.20
C LEU A 165 -9.82 -35.08 -5.43
N ASP A 166 -9.74 -36.23 -6.08
CA ASP A 166 -8.48 -36.94 -6.35
C ASP A 166 -7.54 -36.14 -7.27
N LYS A 167 -8.07 -35.39 -8.24
CA LYS A 167 -7.28 -34.43 -9.05
C LYS A 167 -6.76 -33.25 -8.22
N LEU A 168 -7.58 -32.71 -7.31
CA LEU A 168 -7.21 -31.65 -6.38
C LEU A 168 -6.13 -32.12 -5.40
N LEU A 169 -6.29 -33.31 -4.83
CA LEU A 169 -5.38 -33.88 -3.84
C LEU A 169 -4.04 -34.31 -4.47
N ARG A 170 -4.02 -34.87 -5.68
CA ARG A 170 -2.77 -35.12 -6.42
C ARG A 170 -1.97 -33.85 -6.74
N SER A 171 -2.65 -32.71 -6.82
CA SER A 171 -2.02 -31.41 -7.09
C SER A 171 -1.54 -30.70 -5.82
N ALA A 172 -2.04 -31.07 -4.64
CA ALA A 172 -1.77 -30.40 -3.37
C ALA A 172 -0.28 -30.42 -2.94
N PRO A 173 0.48 -31.54 -3.06
CA PRO A 173 1.91 -31.56 -2.71
C PRO A 173 2.77 -30.64 -3.60
N ASN A 174 2.32 -30.43 -4.85
CA ASN A 174 3.00 -29.53 -5.78
C ASN A 174 2.68 -28.05 -5.49
N LEU A 175 1.68 -27.71 -4.67
CA LEU A 175 1.34 -26.32 -4.40
C LEU A 175 2.34 -25.62 -3.47
N ALA A 176 2.87 -26.30 -2.46
CA ALA A 176 3.71 -25.65 -1.44
C ALA A 176 5.03 -25.04 -2.02
N PRO A 177 5.81 -25.73 -2.86
CA PRO A 177 7.00 -25.14 -3.48
C PRO A 177 6.66 -24.02 -4.48
N TYR A 178 5.54 -24.15 -5.21
CA TYR A 178 5.04 -23.13 -6.12
C TYR A 178 4.53 -21.88 -5.40
N MET A 179 4.05 -22.02 -4.16
CA MET A 179 3.61 -20.89 -3.35
C MET A 179 4.78 -20.14 -2.71
N ILE A 180 5.79 -20.85 -2.19
CA ILE A 180 6.99 -20.20 -1.65
C ILE A 180 7.73 -19.43 -2.76
N GLY A 181 7.95 -20.05 -3.94
CA GLY A 181 8.52 -19.34 -5.09
C GLY A 181 7.55 -18.38 -5.80
N GLY A 182 6.25 -18.52 -5.56
CA GLY A 182 5.20 -17.69 -6.17
C GLY A 182 5.10 -16.32 -5.55
N MET A 183 5.41 -16.18 -4.26
CA MET A 183 5.41 -14.89 -3.57
C MET A 183 6.46 -13.93 -4.15
N ASP A 184 7.71 -14.38 -4.25
CA ASP A 184 8.80 -13.54 -4.79
C ASP A 184 8.58 -13.19 -6.26
N ARG A 185 8.07 -14.14 -7.06
CA ARG A 185 7.70 -13.90 -8.47
C ARG A 185 6.53 -12.92 -8.59
N GLY A 186 5.51 -13.04 -7.74
CA GLY A 186 4.36 -12.14 -7.71
C GLY A 186 4.76 -10.71 -7.33
N LEU A 187 5.61 -10.57 -6.30
CA LEU A 187 6.17 -9.27 -5.89
C LEU A 187 7.06 -8.66 -6.97
N SER A 188 7.88 -9.48 -7.64
CA SER A 188 8.71 -9.04 -8.77
C SER A 188 7.87 -8.58 -9.96
N ALA A 189 6.76 -9.25 -10.27
CA ALA A 189 5.83 -8.80 -11.32
C ALA A 189 5.15 -7.48 -10.95
N LEU A 190 4.74 -7.32 -9.69
CA LEU A 190 4.11 -6.10 -9.19
C LEU A 190 5.07 -4.91 -9.12
N ALA A 191 6.38 -5.14 -9.06
CA ALA A 191 7.39 -4.08 -9.08
C ALA A 191 7.37 -3.26 -10.38
N SER A 192 6.80 -3.78 -11.47
CA SER A 192 6.59 -3.02 -12.71
C SER A 192 5.53 -1.91 -12.57
N VAL A 193 4.62 -2.04 -11.60
CA VAL A 193 3.51 -1.10 -11.35
C VAL A 193 3.76 -0.29 -10.08
N THR A 194 4.31 -0.93 -9.04
CA THR A 194 4.65 -0.33 -7.75
C THR A 194 6.12 -0.63 -7.44
N PRO A 195 7.07 0.14 -8.00
CA PRO A 195 8.51 -0.13 -7.85
C PRO A 195 8.96 -0.19 -6.39
N GLU A 196 8.39 0.68 -5.55
CA GLU A 196 8.73 0.79 -4.13
C GLU A 196 8.36 -0.49 -3.34
N ILE A 197 7.65 -1.45 -3.93
CA ILE A 197 7.30 -2.72 -3.25
C ILE A 197 8.55 -3.53 -2.89
N LEU A 198 9.67 -3.36 -3.60
CA LEU A 198 10.93 -4.07 -3.35
C LEU A 198 11.90 -3.27 -2.47
N ASP A 199 11.55 -2.06 -2.04
CA ASP A 199 12.41 -1.23 -1.19
C ASP A 199 12.56 -1.83 0.22
N GLU A 200 13.78 -1.95 0.72
CA GLU A 200 14.06 -2.53 2.05
C GLU A 200 13.27 -1.88 3.19
N ALA A 201 13.05 -0.57 3.13
CA ALA A 201 12.24 0.14 4.12
C ALA A 201 10.77 -0.30 4.11
N VAL A 202 10.20 -0.53 2.92
CA VAL A 202 8.83 -1.03 2.74
C VAL A 202 8.73 -2.48 3.21
N ILE A 203 9.76 -3.29 2.93
CA ILE A 203 9.86 -4.68 3.41
C ILE A 203 9.83 -4.71 4.94
N ALA A 204 10.71 -3.94 5.58
CA ALA A 204 10.81 -3.89 7.04
C ALA A 204 9.51 -3.42 7.70
N GLU A 205 8.86 -2.38 7.16
CA GLU A 205 7.59 -1.87 7.68
C GLU A 205 6.46 -2.90 7.54
N ALA A 206 6.37 -3.58 6.40
CA ALA A 206 5.37 -4.62 6.19
C ALA A 206 5.59 -5.83 7.14
N ASP A 207 6.84 -6.26 7.31
CA ASP A 207 7.20 -7.37 8.21
C ASP A 207 6.90 -7.05 9.68
N GLU A 208 7.16 -5.82 10.11
CA GLU A 208 6.82 -5.37 11.47
C GLU A 208 5.30 -5.41 11.70
N ARG A 209 4.51 -4.91 10.75
CA ARG A 209 3.04 -4.94 10.82
C ARG A 209 2.48 -6.36 10.82
N LEU A 210 3.01 -7.25 9.98
CA LEU A 210 2.62 -8.67 9.96
C LEU A 210 2.89 -9.33 11.31
N ARG A 211 4.08 -9.09 11.90
CA ARG A 211 4.43 -9.62 13.23
C ARG A 211 3.47 -9.11 14.30
N ALA A 212 3.09 -7.84 14.28
CA ALA A 212 2.13 -7.27 15.21
C ALA A 212 0.76 -7.95 15.10
N GLN A 213 0.23 -8.09 13.88
CA GLN A 213 -1.04 -8.78 13.62
C GLN A 213 -1.01 -10.23 14.10
N PHE A 214 0.09 -10.96 13.90
CA PHE A 214 0.20 -12.34 14.38
C PHE A 214 0.25 -12.44 15.90
N LYS A 215 0.89 -11.49 16.59
CA LYS A 215 0.88 -11.45 18.07
C LYS A 215 -0.53 -11.21 18.60
N GLU A 216 -1.28 -10.29 18.01
CA GLU A 216 -2.66 -10.01 18.40
C GLU A 216 -3.59 -11.20 18.13
N ALA A 217 -3.48 -11.84 16.96
CA ALA A 217 -4.26 -13.02 16.62
C ALA A 217 -3.98 -14.23 17.53
N ALA A 218 -2.71 -14.40 17.95
CA ALA A 218 -2.34 -15.43 18.92
C ALA A 218 -2.93 -15.14 20.31
N ALA A 219 -2.86 -13.89 20.79
CA ALA A 219 -3.45 -13.47 22.06
C ALA A 219 -4.98 -13.63 22.08
N ALA A 220 -5.66 -13.37 20.96
CA ALA A 220 -7.10 -13.53 20.81
C ALA A 220 -7.58 -15.01 20.80
N ARG A 221 -6.70 -15.96 20.48
CA ARG A 221 -7.00 -17.40 20.56
C ARG A 221 -6.90 -17.93 21.99
N ILE A 222 -5.86 -17.52 22.73
CA ILE A 222 -5.62 -17.94 24.12
C ILE A 222 -6.75 -17.47 25.06
N THR A 223 -7.43 -16.38 24.72
CA THR A 223 -8.54 -15.83 25.52
C THR A 223 -9.91 -16.46 25.21
N LYS A 224 -10.00 -17.33 24.20
CA LYS A 224 -11.25 -18.02 23.80
C LYS A 224 -11.25 -19.52 24.10
N GLU A 225 -10.13 -20.08 24.52
CA GLU A 225 -10.00 -21.44 25.08
C GLU A 225 -10.06 -21.39 26.61
#